data_AF-A0A7D7VGC3-F1
#
_entry.id   AF-A0A7D7VGC3-F1
#
_cell.length_a   1.000
_cell.length_b   1.000
_cell.length_c   1.000
_cell.angle_alpha   90.00
_cell.angle_beta   90.00
_cell.angle_gamma   90.00
#
_symmetry.space_group_name_H-M   'P 1'
#
loop_
_entity.id
_entity.type
_entity.pdbx_description
1 polymer ?
#
loop_
_entity_poly.entity_id
_entity_poly.type
_entity_poly.pdbx_seq_one_letter_code
_entity_poly.pdbx_strand_id
1 'polypeptide(L)'
;MDARIKMMEGNVISVRVPIKIKRYGGKKLILLPEGAHMTAPLEASKPDETLVKALAKAYYWQNLIDTGRYKSIDDMSRQRKINSSYMSRILRLNQLAPQIKKAILDGTQPRQLSLQDMQTPFPDIWDEQLKHFGFT
;
A
#
# COMPACT_ATOMS: atom_id res chain seq x y z
N MET A 1 2.45 -3.60 25.19
CA MET A 1 2.28 -3.93 26.63
C MET A 1 2.58 -2.64 27.38
N ASP A 2 1.64 -1.87 27.94
CA ASP A 2 0.63 -2.21 28.93
C ASP A 2 -0.65 -1.36 28.76
N ALA A 3 -1.81 -2.01 28.83
CA ALA A 3 -3.08 -1.31 29.06
C ALA A 3 -3.22 -1.07 30.58
N ARG A 4 -3.13 0.18 31.02
CA ARG A 4 -3.35 0.53 32.44
C ARG A 4 -4.82 0.84 32.66
N ILE A 5 -5.49 0.00 33.43
CA ILE A 5 -6.85 0.22 33.93
C ILE A 5 -6.73 0.96 35.27
N LYS A 6 -7.29 2.17 35.36
CA LYS A 6 -7.40 2.89 36.63
C LYS A 6 -8.87 3.01 36.98
N MET A 7 -9.27 2.40 38.10
CA MET A 7 -10.59 2.59 38.69
C MET A 7 -10.57 3.95 39.41
N MET A 8 -11.51 4.84 39.09
CA MET A 8 -11.78 6.03 39.90
C MET A 8 -13.10 5.85 40.66
N GLU A 9 -13.21 6.48 41.82
CA GLU A 9 -14.42 6.44 42.67
C GLU A 9 -15.66 6.83 41.87
N GLY A 10 -16.67 5.96 41.91
CA GLY A 10 -17.90 6.07 41.12
C GLY A 10 -17.80 5.38 39.77
N ASN A 11 -17.98 4.05 39.74
CA ASN A 11 -18.36 3.19 38.60
C ASN A 11 -17.91 3.56 37.16
N VAL A 12 -16.74 4.19 36.98
CA VAL A 12 -16.21 4.58 35.67
C VAL A 12 -14.85 3.91 35.48
N ILE A 13 -14.78 3.03 34.48
CA ILE A 13 -13.56 2.33 34.10
C ILE A 13 -12.87 3.13 33.00
N SER A 14 -11.69 3.70 33.30
CA SER A 14 -10.86 4.38 32.29
C SER A 14 -9.86 3.40 31.69
N VAL A 15 -10.01 3.11 30.38
CA VAL A 15 -9.08 2.28 29.61
C VAL A 15 -8.28 3.17 28.67
N ARG A 16 -6.96 3.25 28.88
CA ARG A 16 -6.05 3.99 27.99
C ARG A 16 -5.42 3.03 26.99
N VAL A 17 -5.93 3.02 25.76
CA VAL A 17 -5.39 2.21 24.66
C VAL A 17 -4.49 3.09 23.77
N PRO A 18 -3.23 2.71 23.53
CA PRO A 18 -2.37 3.41 22.59
C PRO A 18 -2.84 3.11 21.15
N ILE A 19 -3.60 4.03 20.55
CA ILE A 19 -4.02 3.94 19.15
C ILE A 19 -3.13 4.81 18.26
N LYS A 20 -2.65 4.28 17.14
CA LYS A 20 -2.07 5.09 16.06
C LYS A 20 -3.17 5.33 15.02
N ILE A 21 -3.45 6.59 14.68
CA ILE A 21 -4.46 6.93 13.66
C ILE A 21 -3.73 7.31 12.37
N LYS A 22 -3.96 6.56 11.28
CA LYS A 22 -3.47 6.91 9.93
C LYS A 22 -4.65 7.36 9.07
N ARG A 23 -4.43 8.26 8.09
CA ARG A 23 -5.46 8.65 7.12
C ARG A 23 -5.25 7.90 5.81
N TYR A 24 -6.32 7.37 5.22
CA TYR A 24 -6.33 6.75 3.89
C TYR A 24 -7.52 7.27 3.10
N GLY A 25 -7.29 7.96 1.97
CA GLY A 25 -8.36 8.45 1.09
C GLY A 25 -9.46 9.26 1.79
N GLY A 26 -9.10 10.07 2.80
CA GLY A 26 -10.06 10.83 3.63
C GLY A 26 -10.67 10.08 4.81
N LYS A 27 -10.46 8.76 4.93
CA LYS A 27 -10.94 7.93 6.05
C LYS A 27 -9.89 7.85 7.15
N LYS A 28 -10.32 7.91 8.43
CA LYS A 28 -9.46 7.67 9.60
C LYS A 28 -9.37 6.17 9.85
N LEU A 29 -8.18 5.61 9.77
CA LEU A 29 -7.89 4.22 10.13
C LEU A 29 -7.31 4.16 11.54
N ILE A 30 -7.94 3.37 12.41
CA ILE A 30 -7.41 3.05 13.74
C ILE A 30 -6.50 1.83 13.57
N LEU A 31 -5.22 2.00 13.89
CA LEU A 31 -4.23 0.94 13.83
C LEU A 31 -4.22 0.20 15.18
N LEU A 32 -4.22 -1.13 15.11
CA LEU A 32 -3.96 -1.94 16.29
C LEU A 32 -2.51 -1.74 16.77
N PRO A 33 -2.26 -1.81 18.09
CA PRO A 33 -0.91 -1.81 18.65
C PRO A 33 -0.07 -2.96 18.08
N GLU A 34 1.25 -2.76 17.94
CA GLU A 34 2.20 -3.82 17.59
C GLU A 34 2.01 -5.04 18.52
N GLY A 35 1.80 -6.22 17.91
CA GLY A 35 1.58 -7.48 18.63
C GLY A 35 0.12 -7.81 19.00
N ALA A 36 -0.85 -6.96 18.65
CA ALA A 36 -2.27 -7.29 18.84
C ALA A 36 -2.85 -8.02 17.62
N HIS A 37 -3.30 -9.26 17.81
CA HIS A 37 -3.97 -10.05 16.77
C HIS A 37 -5.48 -9.81 16.80
N MET A 38 -6.09 -9.59 15.63
CA MET A 38 -7.54 -9.57 15.48
C MET A 38 -8.10 -10.99 15.49
N THR A 39 -9.05 -11.27 16.38
CA THR A 39 -9.69 -12.59 16.54
C THR A 39 -10.93 -12.80 15.67
N ALA A 40 -11.40 -11.77 14.96
CA ALA A 40 -12.52 -11.87 14.03
C ALA A 40 -12.01 -12.07 12.59
N PRO A 41 -12.61 -12.99 11.80
CA PRO A 41 -12.35 -13.06 10.37
C PRO A 41 -12.72 -11.71 9.76
N LEU A 42 -11.72 -10.99 9.28
CA LEU A 42 -11.95 -9.89 8.37
C LEU A 42 -12.64 -10.50 7.14
N GLU A 43 -13.88 -10.10 6.87
CA GLU A 43 -14.47 -10.34 5.55
C GLU A 43 -13.40 -10.03 4.50
N ALA A 44 -13.17 -10.97 3.58
CA ALA A 44 -12.11 -10.92 2.58
C ALA A 44 -12.01 -9.49 2.05
N SER A 45 -10.97 -8.79 2.47
CA SER A 45 -10.85 -7.35 2.24
C SER A 45 -10.82 -7.17 0.73
N LYS A 46 -11.81 -6.46 0.18
CA LYS A 46 -11.84 -6.20 -1.27
C LYS A 46 -10.49 -5.63 -1.70
N PRO A 47 -9.90 -6.11 -2.81
CA PRO A 47 -8.67 -5.55 -3.33
C PRO A 47 -8.76 -4.04 -3.44
N ASP A 48 -7.71 -3.34 -3.00
CA ASP A 48 -7.60 -1.91 -3.17
C ASP A 48 -7.55 -1.57 -4.67
N GLU A 49 -8.67 -1.11 -5.22
CA GLU A 49 -8.80 -0.76 -6.63
C GLU A 49 -7.73 0.24 -7.09
N THR A 50 -7.25 1.12 -6.22
CA THR A 50 -6.23 2.11 -6.55
C THR A 50 -4.90 1.44 -6.84
N LEU A 51 -4.51 0.49 -5.99
CA LEU A 51 -3.30 -0.30 -6.16
C LEU A 51 -3.41 -1.22 -7.38
N VAL A 52 -4.54 -1.90 -7.55
CA VAL A 52 -4.80 -2.77 -8.71
C VAL A 52 -4.72 -1.98 -10.02
N LYS A 53 -5.39 -0.82 -10.10
CA LYS A 53 -5.33 0.06 -11.29
C LYS A 53 -3.92 0.58 -11.56
N ALA A 54 -3.12 0.83 -10.52
CA ALA A 54 -1.74 1.26 -10.68
C ALA A 54 -0.87 0.14 -11.26
N LEU A 55 -0.99 -1.10 -10.76
CA LEU A 55 -0.30 -2.27 -11.34
C LEU A 55 -0.72 -2.51 -12.79
N ALA A 56 -2.02 -2.42 -13.08
CA ALA A 56 -2.53 -2.58 -14.44
C ALA A 56 -1.97 -1.50 -15.39
N LYS A 57 -1.90 -0.24 -14.95
CA LYS A 57 -1.27 0.85 -15.71
C LYS A 57 0.22 0.60 -15.95
N ALA A 58 0.94 0.16 -14.92
CA ALA A 58 2.37 -0.15 -15.04
C ALA A 58 2.62 -1.23 -16.10
N TYR A 59 1.86 -2.32 -16.04
CA TYR A 59 1.96 -3.40 -17.02
C TYR A 59 1.57 -2.95 -18.43
N TYR A 60 0.44 -2.24 -18.55
CA TYR A 60 -0.05 -1.75 -19.84
C TYR A 60 0.92 -0.78 -20.49
N TRP A 61 1.45 0.21 -19.76
CA TRP A 61 2.41 1.16 -20.31
C TRP A 61 3.73 0.51 -20.69
N GLN A 62 4.23 -0.43 -19.89
CA GLN A 62 5.42 -1.19 -20.25
C GLN A 62 5.20 -1.95 -21.56
N ASN A 63 4.08 -2.65 -21.70
CA ASN A 63 3.73 -3.35 -22.92
C ASN A 63 3.68 -2.41 -24.14
N LEU A 64 3.14 -1.20 -24.02
CA LEU A 64 3.14 -0.24 -25.14
C LEU A 64 4.53 0.21 -25.58
N ILE A 65 5.50 0.24 -24.66
CA ILE A 65 6.91 0.52 -24.98
C ILE A 65 7.53 -0.72 -25.63
N ASP A 66 7.29 -1.91 -25.05
CA ASP A 66 7.85 -3.17 -25.54
C ASP A 66 7.35 -3.53 -26.94
N THR A 67 6.07 -3.23 -27.25
CA THR A 67 5.53 -3.40 -28.61
C THR A 67 5.95 -2.30 -29.58
N GLY A 68 6.81 -1.36 -29.17
CA GLY A 68 7.30 -0.27 -30.01
C GLY A 68 6.25 0.80 -30.37
N ARG A 69 5.08 0.81 -29.71
CA ARG A 69 4.04 1.84 -29.96
C ARG A 69 4.53 3.22 -29.55
N TYR A 70 5.40 3.29 -28.54
CA TYR A 70 6.12 4.49 -28.13
C TYR A 70 7.60 4.21 -28.09
N LYS A 71 8.41 5.19 -28.48
CA LYS A 71 9.88 5.04 -28.51
C LYS A 71 10.52 5.10 -27.13
N SER A 72 9.87 5.79 -26.19
CA SER A 72 10.36 5.96 -24.82
C SER A 72 9.23 6.42 -23.89
N ILE A 73 9.52 6.43 -22.59
CA ILE A 73 8.64 7.01 -21.57
C ILE A 73 8.37 8.49 -21.88
N ASP A 74 9.39 9.23 -22.29
CA ASP A 74 9.28 10.66 -22.62
C ASP A 74 8.34 10.90 -23.81
N ASP A 75 8.47 10.09 -24.87
CA ASP A 75 7.57 10.11 -26.02
C ASP A 75 6.11 9.82 -25.62
N MET A 76 5.90 8.78 -24.82
CA MET A 76 4.57 8.45 -24.31
C MET A 76 3.98 9.56 -23.43
N SER A 77 4.83 10.18 -22.59
CA SER A 77 4.45 11.25 -21.67
C SER A 77 3.93 12.48 -22.42
N ARG A 78 4.62 12.87 -23.50
CA ARG A 78 4.21 13.99 -24.36
C ARG A 78 2.90 13.70 -25.07
N GLN A 79 2.77 12.52 -25.68
CA GLN A 79 1.57 12.15 -26.44
C GLN A 79 0.33 12.00 -25.55
N ARG A 80 0.48 11.44 -24.34
CA ARG A 80 -0.62 11.26 -23.38
C ARG A 80 -0.86 12.47 -22.48
N LYS A 81 -0.02 13.51 -22.55
CA LYS A 81 -0.04 14.69 -21.67
C LYS A 81 0.02 14.31 -20.18
N ILE A 82 0.84 13.32 -19.85
CA ILE A 82 1.06 12.86 -18.47
C ILE A 82 2.50 13.21 -18.09
N ASN A 83 2.72 13.59 -16.84
CA ASN A 83 4.06 13.89 -16.36
C ASN A 83 4.98 12.67 -16.46
N SER A 84 6.15 12.83 -17.10
CA SER A 84 7.14 11.76 -17.30
C SER A 84 7.61 11.15 -15.97
N SER A 85 7.87 11.97 -14.94
CA SER A 85 8.26 11.48 -13.61
C SER A 85 7.15 10.67 -12.93
N TYR A 86 5.87 10.99 -13.17
CA TYR A 86 4.76 10.17 -12.69
C TYR A 86 4.69 8.83 -13.44
N MET A 87 4.84 8.84 -14.77
CA MET A 87 4.90 7.61 -15.56
C MET A 87 6.03 6.69 -15.09
N SER A 88 7.23 7.23 -14.87
CA SER A 88 8.37 6.46 -14.35
C SER A 88 8.09 5.86 -12.97
N ARG A 89 7.41 6.59 -12.07
CA ARG A 89 7.01 6.05 -10.75
C ARG A 89 6.03 4.89 -10.87
N ILE A 90 5.05 4.98 -11.79
CA ILE A 90 4.10 3.90 -12.04
C ILE A 90 4.78 2.71 -12.70
N LEU A 91 5.64 2.92 -13.70
CA LEU A 91 6.38 1.85 -14.37
C LEU A 91 7.30 1.09 -13.41
N ARG A 92 7.88 1.77 -12.41
CA ARG A 92 8.67 1.13 -11.34
C ARG A 92 7.89 0.05 -10.60
N LEU A 93 6.57 0.14 -10.52
CA LEU A 93 5.74 -0.89 -9.87
C LEU A 93 5.85 -2.27 -10.54
N ASN A 94 6.30 -2.34 -11.79
CA ASN A 94 6.62 -3.62 -12.44
C ASN A 94 7.81 -4.33 -11.80
N GLN A 95 8.66 -3.64 -11.03
CA GLN A 95 9.82 -4.19 -10.33
C GLN A 95 9.49 -4.73 -8.93
N LEU A 96 8.23 -4.62 -8.49
CA LEU A 96 7.79 -5.16 -7.20
C LEU A 96 7.94 -6.68 -7.15
N ALA A 97 8.28 -7.17 -5.97
CA ALA A 97 8.32 -8.58 -5.64
C ALA A 97 6.98 -9.27 -6.02
N PRO A 98 7.02 -10.49 -6.61
CA PRO A 98 5.81 -11.20 -7.02
C PRO A 98 4.79 -11.39 -5.89
N GLN A 99 5.26 -11.61 -4.66
CA GLN A 99 4.41 -11.77 -3.48
C GLN A 99 3.60 -10.50 -3.17
N ILE A 100 4.19 -9.32 -3.32
CA ILE A 100 3.52 -8.03 -3.10
C ILE A 100 2.43 -7.84 -4.16
N LYS A 101 2.76 -8.09 -5.43
CA LYS A 101 1.80 -8.01 -6.53
C LYS A 101 0.62 -8.96 -6.30
N LYS A 102 0.90 -10.21 -5.94
CA LYS A 102 -0.12 -11.21 -5.61
C LYS A 102 -1.00 -10.72 -4.47
N ALA A 103 -0.42 -10.24 -3.37
CA ALA A 103 -1.19 -9.78 -2.23
C ALA A 103 -2.10 -8.59 -2.56
N ILE A 104 -1.64 -7.65 -3.40
CA ILE A 104 -2.47 -6.53 -3.90
C ILE A 104 -3.66 -7.03 -4.70
N LEU A 105 -3.45 -8.01 -5.58
CA LEU A 105 -4.50 -8.60 -6.42
C LEU A 105 -5.49 -9.43 -5.59
N ASP A 106 -4.99 -10.15 -4.58
CA ASP A 106 -5.76 -10.99 -3.68
C ASP A 106 -6.47 -10.19 -2.57
N GLY A 107 -6.17 -8.89 -2.43
CA GLY A 107 -6.72 -8.04 -1.35
C GLY A 107 -6.12 -8.35 0.03
N THR A 108 -5.01 -9.07 0.08
CA THR A 108 -4.31 -9.51 1.31
C THR A 108 -3.14 -8.62 1.68
N GLN A 109 -2.93 -7.50 0.97
CA GLN A 109 -1.88 -6.54 1.29
C GLN A 109 -2.09 -5.89 2.68
N PRO A 110 -1.01 -5.44 3.33
CA PRO A 110 -1.10 -4.68 4.58
C PRO A 110 -2.02 -3.46 4.44
N ARG A 111 -2.92 -3.27 5.41
CA ARG A 111 -3.93 -2.18 5.38
C ARG A 111 -3.34 -0.78 5.31
N GLN A 112 -2.09 -0.59 5.73
CA GLN A 112 -1.44 0.72 5.68
C GLN A 112 -0.73 1.00 4.36
N LEU A 113 -0.61 -0.01 3.48
CA LEU A 113 0.03 0.11 2.19
C LEU A 113 -0.82 1.00 1.28
N SER A 114 -0.25 2.11 0.84
CA SER A 114 -0.90 3.03 -0.10
C SER A 114 -0.09 3.16 -1.38
N LEU A 115 -0.74 3.60 -2.45
CA LEU A 115 -0.04 3.87 -3.71
C LEU A 115 1.06 4.93 -3.54
N GLN A 116 0.88 5.88 -2.62
CA GLN A 116 1.87 6.92 -2.34
C GLN A 116 3.17 6.31 -1.79
N ASP A 117 3.06 5.32 -0.90
CA ASP A 117 4.21 4.60 -0.34
C ASP A 117 4.98 3.83 -1.43
N MET A 118 4.30 3.39 -2.49
CA MET A 118 4.94 2.68 -3.62
C MET A 118 5.48 3.63 -4.70
N GLN A 119 5.12 4.91 -4.65
CA GLN A 119 5.62 5.92 -5.60
C GLN A 119 6.93 6.58 -5.12
N THR A 120 7.25 6.49 -3.83
CA THR A 120 8.58 6.81 -3.30
C THR A 120 9.60 5.74 -3.70
N PRO A 121 10.90 6.08 -3.77
CA PRO A 121 11.94 5.08 -3.97
C PRO A 121 11.85 3.97 -2.92
N PHE A 122 11.91 2.72 -3.37
CA PHE A 122 11.89 1.51 -2.53
C PHE A 122 13.07 0.61 -2.93
N PRO A 123 13.50 -0.33 -2.07
CA PRO A 123 14.65 -1.19 -2.35
C PRO A 123 14.48 -2.04 -3.61
N ASP A 124 15.57 -2.31 -4.33
CA ASP A 124 15.53 -3.18 -5.52
C ASP A 124 15.48 -4.67 -5.15
N ILE A 125 16.01 -5.03 -3.98
CA ILE A 125 16.03 -6.41 -3.47
C ILE A 125 14.65 -6.79 -2.94
N TRP A 126 14.07 -7.89 -3.44
CA TRP A 126 12.71 -8.31 -3.08
C TRP A 126 12.52 -8.57 -1.59
N ASP A 127 13.48 -9.20 -0.91
CA ASP A 127 13.39 -9.43 0.54
C ASP A 127 13.36 -8.11 1.33
N GLU A 128 14.07 -7.10 0.84
CA GLU A 128 14.05 -5.76 1.43
C GLU A 128 12.74 -5.03 1.12
N GLN A 129 12.16 -5.24 -0.08
CA GLN A 129 10.82 -4.73 -0.40
C GLN A 129 9.75 -5.30 0.53
N LEU A 130 9.76 -6.61 0.78
CA LEU A 130 8.80 -7.24 1.69
C LEU A 130 8.85 -6.61 3.08
N LYS A 131 10.05 -6.44 3.64
CA LYS A 131 10.26 -5.76 4.93
C LYS A 131 9.81 -4.30 4.86
N HIS A 132 10.17 -3.58 3.80
CA HIS A 132 9.84 -2.17 3.62
C HIS A 132 8.32 -1.92 3.56
N PHE A 133 7.57 -2.83 2.93
CA PHE A 133 6.12 -2.72 2.78
C PHE A 133 5.31 -3.46 3.87
N GLY A 134 5.97 -4.06 4.86
CA GLY A 134 5.30 -4.71 6.00
C GLY A 134 4.70 -6.08 5.71
N PHE A 135 5.32 -6.86 4.82
CA PHE A 135 4.96 -8.24 4.50
C PHE A 135 5.68 -9.28 5.36
N THR A 136 6.62 -8.86 6.21
CA THR A 136 7.41 -9.72 7.12
C THR A 136 7.10 -9.37 8.57
#